data_AF-A0A935DLW5-F1
#
_entry.id   AF-A0A935DLW5-F1
#
_cell.length_a   1.000
_cell.length_b   1.000
_cell.length_c   1.000
_cell.angle_alpha   90.00
_cell.angle_beta   90.00
_cell.angle_gamma   90.00
#
_symmetry.space_group_name_H-M   'P 1'
#
loop_
_entity.id
_entity.type
_entity.pdbx_description
1 polymer ?
#
loop_
_entity_poly.entity_id
_entity_poly.type
_entity_poly.pdbx_seq_one_letter_code
_entity_poly.pdbx_strand_id
1 'polypeptide(L)'
;MRRSWSEPMRVLGVIAALVALTSTAEAQSPEVNALVHQGVELRRERRDREALEVFLRAWEVSHAPRVMAQIGFAELALGRWVDAEAHLVEAHSAATDPWITEHRELLEEAMREVGRHMGSLDVRGNVAGAEVRVEA
;
A
#
# COMPACT_ATOMS: atom_id res chain seq x y z
N MET A 1 -43.45 14.19 19.03
CA MET A 1 -42.87 15.07 17.98
C MET A 1 -42.05 16.13 18.72
N ARG A 2 -40.73 16.30 18.59
CA ARG A 2 -39.76 16.04 17.51
C ARG A 2 -38.41 15.64 18.12
N ARG A 3 -37.62 14.92 17.31
CA ARG A 3 -36.38 14.19 17.62
C ARG A 3 -35.26 15.06 18.19
N SER A 4 -34.62 14.54 19.23
CA SER A 4 -33.23 14.82 19.63
C SER A 4 -32.28 14.44 18.47
N TRP A 5 -31.38 15.34 18.10
CA TRP A 5 -30.25 15.07 17.20
C TRP A 5 -28.97 15.23 18.00
N SER A 6 -28.63 14.20 18.77
CA SER A 6 -27.27 13.87 19.12
C SER A 6 -26.93 12.60 18.37
N GLU A 7 -25.73 12.54 17.74
CA GLU A 7 -24.87 11.35 17.49
C GLU A 7 -23.79 11.69 16.43
N PRO A 8 -22.64 10.98 16.41
CA PRO A 8 -21.35 11.58 16.78
C PRO A 8 -20.20 11.24 15.78
N MET A 9 -18.98 11.68 16.12
CA MET A 9 -17.66 11.11 15.77
C MET A 9 -17.50 10.45 14.39
N ARG A 10 -16.77 11.17 13.52
CA ARG A 10 -16.17 10.65 12.28
C ARG A 10 -15.32 9.42 12.58
N VAL A 11 -15.82 8.25 12.20
CA VAL A 11 -15.07 6.99 12.20
C VAL A 11 -13.95 7.10 11.17
N LEU A 12 -12.69 7.08 11.64
CA LEU A 12 -11.52 6.78 10.82
C LEU A 12 -11.71 5.35 10.30
N GLY A 13 -12.04 5.23 9.01
CA GLY A 13 -12.24 3.94 8.34
C GLY A 13 -10.93 3.16 8.28
N VAL A 14 -10.85 2.06 9.03
CA VAL A 14 -9.86 1.02 8.81
C VAL A 14 -10.19 0.38 7.46
N ILE A 15 -9.38 0.64 6.43
CA ILE A 15 -9.46 -0.09 5.16
C ILE A 15 -8.96 -1.51 5.42
N ALA A 16 -9.87 -2.39 5.82
CA ALA A 16 -9.67 -3.83 5.83
C ALA A 16 -10.09 -4.37 4.45
N ALA A 17 -9.21 -4.21 3.45
CA ALA A 17 -9.42 -4.78 2.13
C ALA A 17 -9.22 -6.30 2.19
N LEU A 18 -10.32 -7.03 2.38
CA LEU A 18 -10.41 -8.47 2.14
C LEU A 18 -10.70 -8.67 0.64
N VAL A 19 -9.76 -9.23 -0.11
CA VAL A 19 -10.04 -9.74 -1.45
C VAL A 19 -9.75 -11.24 -1.49
N ALA A 20 -10.79 -11.99 -1.83
CA ALA A 20 -10.77 -13.43 -2.00
C ALA A 20 -9.99 -13.80 -3.27
N LEU A 21 -9.14 -14.82 -3.17
CA LEU A 21 -8.27 -15.27 -4.25
C LEU A 21 -9.06 -16.01 -5.35
N THR A 22 -9.45 -15.32 -6.42
CA THR A 22 -9.85 -15.98 -7.67
C THR A 22 -9.31 -15.22 -8.87
N SER A 23 -8.00 -15.30 -9.11
CA SER A 23 -7.40 -14.88 -10.37
C SER A 23 -6.34 -15.88 -10.84
N THR A 24 -6.43 -16.22 -12.11
CA THR A 24 -5.64 -17.21 -12.85
C THR A 24 -4.14 -17.07 -12.59
N ALA A 25 -3.55 -18.12 -12.05
CA ALA A 25 -2.18 -18.18 -11.54
C ALA A 25 -1.13 -18.01 -12.65
N GLU A 26 -0.35 -16.94 -12.59
CA GLU A 26 1.11 -17.13 -12.69
C GLU A 26 1.50 -18.05 -11.53
N ALA A 27 2.25 -19.12 -11.82
CA ALA A 27 2.58 -20.17 -10.86
C ALA A 27 3.56 -19.66 -9.78
N GLN A 28 3.08 -18.81 -8.87
CA GLN A 28 3.80 -18.49 -7.65
C GLN A 28 3.96 -19.77 -6.83
N SER A 29 5.15 -19.96 -6.25
CA SER A 29 5.42 -21.16 -5.47
C SER A 29 4.41 -21.31 -4.32
N PRO A 30 4.07 -22.56 -3.91
CA PRO A 30 3.23 -22.80 -2.74
C PRO A 30 3.74 -22.09 -1.48
N GLU A 31 5.06 -21.97 -1.35
CA GLU A 31 5.72 -21.26 -0.25
C GLU A 31 5.38 -19.76 -0.25
N VAL A 32 5.50 -19.08 -1.40
CA VAL A 32 5.17 -17.65 -1.51
C VAL A 32 3.70 -17.41 -1.19
N ASN A 33 2.81 -18.28 -1.67
CA ASN A 33 1.39 -18.22 -1.35
C ASN A 33 1.12 -18.38 0.15
N ALA A 34 1.81 -19.31 0.82
CA ALA A 34 1.68 -19.51 2.26
C ALA A 34 2.17 -18.30 3.06
N LEU A 35 3.31 -17.70 2.68
CA LEU A 35 3.84 -16.50 3.30
C LEU A 35 2.89 -15.30 3.11
N VAL A 36 2.40 -15.07 1.90
CA VAL A 36 1.43 -14.00 1.63
C VAL A 36 0.16 -14.18 2.46
N HIS A 37 -0.37 -15.40 2.53
CA HIS A 37 -1.54 -15.69 3.36
C HIS A 37 -1.26 -15.40 4.85
N GLN A 38 -0.12 -15.85 5.38
CA GLN A 38 0.28 -15.58 6.75
C GLN A 38 0.37 -14.07 7.03
N GLY A 39 0.99 -13.30 6.14
CA GLY A 39 1.11 -11.84 6.31
C GLY A 39 -0.26 -11.16 6.30
N VAL A 40 -1.19 -11.61 5.46
CA VAL A 40 -2.58 -11.10 5.42
C VAL A 40 -3.31 -11.39 6.75
N GLU A 41 -3.18 -12.59 7.32
CA GLU A 41 -3.77 -12.88 8.64
C GLU A 41 -3.17 -11.99 9.74
N LEU A 42 -1.85 -11.78 9.74
CA LEU A 42 -1.20 -10.86 10.69
C LEU A 42 -1.73 -9.42 10.55
N ARG A 43 -1.96 -8.94 9.33
CA ARG A 43 -2.58 -7.62 9.11
C ARG A 43 -4.01 -7.55 9.62
N ARG A 44 -4.81 -8.62 9.49
CA ARG A 44 -6.16 -8.69 10.08
C ARG A 44 -6.13 -8.56 11.60
N GLU A 45 -5.07 -9.09 12.23
CA GLU A 45 -4.80 -8.97 13.66
C GLU A 45 -4.16 -7.63 14.06
N ARG A 46 -3.98 -6.67 13.12
CA ARG A 46 -3.28 -5.38 13.32
C ARG A 46 -1.81 -5.54 13.72
N ARG A 47 -1.21 -6.68 13.39
CA ARG A 47 0.22 -6.99 13.61
C ARG A 47 1.03 -6.62 12.37
N ASP A 48 0.89 -5.36 11.92
CA ASP A 48 1.41 -4.91 10.63
C ASP A 48 2.95 -5.00 10.53
N ARG A 49 3.67 -4.89 11.66
CA ARG A 49 5.13 -5.07 11.69
C ARG A 49 5.56 -6.50 11.37
N GLU A 50 4.88 -7.46 11.98
CA GLU A 50 5.16 -8.89 11.75
C GLU A 50 4.71 -9.31 10.35
N ALA A 51 3.59 -8.74 9.87
CA ALA A 51 3.15 -8.93 8.49
C ALA A 51 4.22 -8.45 7.50
N LEU A 52 4.80 -7.27 7.72
CA LEU A 52 5.87 -6.74 6.87
C LEU A 52 7.07 -7.69 6.83
N GLU A 53 7.52 -8.22 7.97
CA GLU A 53 8.63 -9.19 8.02
C GLU A 53 8.31 -10.50 7.26
N VAL A 54 7.05 -10.93 7.25
CA VAL A 54 6.61 -12.09 6.44
C VAL A 54 6.61 -11.74 4.95
N PHE A 55 6.11 -10.57 4.55
CA PHE A 55 6.08 -10.16 3.15
C PHE A 55 7.48 -9.94 2.57
N LEU A 56 8.41 -9.38 3.35
CA LEU A 56 9.81 -9.25 2.93
C LEU A 56 10.43 -10.62 2.64
N ARG A 57 10.14 -11.65 3.45
CA ARG A 57 10.58 -13.03 3.13
C ARG A 57 9.94 -13.57 1.86
N ALA A 58 8.66 -13.28 1.60
CA ALA A 58 8.01 -13.66 0.34
C ALA A 58 8.62 -12.93 -0.88
N TRP A 59 9.10 -11.71 -0.68
CA TRP A 59 9.72 -10.90 -1.72
C TRP A 59 11.05 -11.47 -2.15
N GLU A 60 11.93 -11.82 -1.19
CA GLU A 60 13.22 -12.45 -1.47
C GLU A 60 13.12 -13.71 -2.34
N VAL A 61 12.00 -14.44 -2.24
CA VAL A 61 11.78 -15.66 -3.01
C VAL A 61 11.18 -15.39 -4.39
N SER A 62 10.23 -14.46 -4.50
CA SER A 62 9.39 -14.32 -5.72
C SER A 62 9.63 -13.08 -6.54
N HIS A 63 10.03 -11.97 -5.91
CA HIS A 63 10.03 -10.63 -6.52
C HIS A 63 8.71 -10.30 -7.25
N ALA A 64 7.58 -10.84 -6.78
CA ALA A 64 6.31 -10.71 -7.47
C ALA A 64 5.59 -9.39 -7.15
N PRO A 65 4.96 -8.72 -8.13
CA PRO A 65 4.29 -7.42 -7.92
C PRO A 65 3.23 -7.44 -6.81
N ARG A 66 2.47 -8.54 -6.68
CA ARG A 66 1.53 -8.73 -5.56
C ARG A 66 2.21 -8.62 -4.20
N VAL A 67 3.41 -9.20 -4.04
CA VAL A 67 4.13 -9.16 -2.77
C VAL A 67 4.62 -7.74 -2.47
N MET A 68 5.12 -7.03 -3.48
CA MET A 68 5.47 -5.61 -3.37
C MET A 68 4.29 -4.76 -2.91
N ALA A 69 3.09 -4.98 -3.46
CA ALA A 69 1.89 -4.28 -3.02
C ALA A 69 1.56 -4.56 -1.54
N GLN A 70 1.70 -5.81 -1.08
CA GLN A 70 1.47 -6.18 0.31
C GLN A 70 2.47 -5.53 1.28
N ILE A 71 3.74 -5.40 0.87
CA ILE A 71 4.76 -4.63 1.59
C ILE A 71 4.29 -3.17 1.75
N GLY A 72 3.93 -2.53 0.65
CA GLY A 72 3.45 -1.13 0.67
C GLY A 72 2.21 -0.92 1.56
N PHE A 73 1.26 -1.86 1.56
CA PHE A 73 0.11 -1.76 2.46
C PHE A 73 0.45 -1.96 3.94
N ALA A 74 1.41 -2.82 4.26
CA ALA A 74 1.87 -3.00 5.64
C ALA A 74 2.62 -1.75 6.13
N GLU A 75 3.44 -1.14 5.28
CA GLU A 75 4.14 0.11 5.57
C GLU A 75 3.19 1.29 5.76
N LEU A 76 2.15 1.39 4.91
CA LEU A 76 1.07 2.36 5.08
C LEU A 76 0.44 2.22 6.47
N ALA A 77 0.11 0.99 6.89
CA ALA A 77 -0.48 0.73 8.21
C ALA A 77 0.46 1.06 9.38
N LEU A 78 1.77 1.00 9.16
CA LEU A 78 2.81 1.39 10.12
C LEU A 78 3.12 2.88 10.10
N GLY A 79 2.51 3.67 9.20
CA GLY A 79 2.79 5.09 9.03
C GLY A 79 4.14 5.38 8.37
N ARG A 80 4.71 4.43 7.63
CA ARG A 80 5.95 4.59 6.86
C ARG A 80 5.63 5.14 5.48
N TRP A 81 5.21 6.40 5.43
CA TRP A 81 4.60 6.99 4.23
C TRP A 81 5.52 6.98 3.01
N VAL A 82 6.81 7.29 3.17
CA VAL A 82 7.77 7.33 2.05
C VAL A 82 8.02 5.94 1.48
N ASP A 83 8.26 4.95 2.34
CA ASP A 83 8.46 3.56 1.92
C ASP A 83 7.20 3.01 1.23
N ALA A 84 6.03 3.28 1.84
CA ALA A 84 4.74 2.86 1.31
C ALA A 84 4.47 3.46 -0.08
N GLU A 85 4.76 4.75 -0.29
CA GLU A 85 4.61 5.39 -1.61
C GLU A 85 5.48 4.66 -2.65
N ALA A 86 6.77 4.49 -2.35
CA ALA A 86 7.72 3.89 -3.26
C ALA A 86 7.28 2.48 -3.69
N HIS A 87 6.94 1.61 -2.74
CA HIS A 87 6.55 0.24 -3.04
C HIS A 87 5.16 0.14 -3.69
N LEU A 88 4.19 0.99 -3.32
CA LEU A 88 2.87 0.99 -3.97
C LEU A 88 2.95 1.48 -5.42
N VAL A 89 3.76 2.51 -5.70
CA VAL A 89 4.00 3.00 -7.06
C VAL A 89 4.71 1.94 -7.90
N GLU A 90 5.74 1.29 -7.34
CA GLU A 90 6.45 0.21 -8.02
C GLU A 90 5.49 -0.95 -8.36
N ALA A 91 4.70 -1.42 -7.39
CA ALA A 91 3.71 -2.47 -7.63
C ALA A 91 2.68 -2.05 -8.69
N HIS A 92 2.16 -0.82 -8.62
CA HIS A 92 1.18 -0.29 -9.56
C HIS A 92 1.74 -0.16 -11.00
N SER A 93 3.06 -0.02 -11.15
CA SER A 93 3.72 0.05 -12.46
C SER A 93 3.67 -1.28 -13.24
N ALA A 94 3.47 -2.41 -12.56
CA ALA A 94 3.30 -3.73 -13.16
C ALA A 94 1.90 -3.91 -13.77
N ALA A 95 1.56 -3.06 -14.75
CA ALA A 95 0.21 -2.89 -15.27
C ALA A 95 -0.39 -4.12 -15.98
N THR A 96 0.43 -5.13 -16.30
CA THR A 96 0.00 -6.39 -16.91
C THR A 96 -0.11 -7.55 -15.92
N ASP A 97 0.34 -7.37 -14.66
CA ASP A 97 0.17 -8.39 -13.64
C ASP A 97 -1.33 -8.57 -13.33
N PRO A 98 -1.86 -9.82 -13.33
CA PRO A 98 -3.29 -10.06 -13.13
C PRO A 98 -3.80 -9.56 -11.79
N TRP A 99 -3.02 -9.74 -10.72
CA TRP A 99 -3.42 -9.33 -9.38
C TRP A 99 -3.41 -7.80 -9.26
N ILE A 100 -2.38 -7.13 -9.80
CA ILE A 100 -2.32 -5.66 -9.86
C ILE A 100 -3.47 -5.09 -10.68
N THR A 101 -3.80 -5.71 -11.81
CA THR A 101 -4.93 -5.28 -12.65
C THR A 101 -6.26 -5.41 -11.91
N GLU A 102 -6.48 -6.53 -11.22
CA GLU A 102 -7.68 -6.77 -10.42
C GLU A 102 -7.79 -5.81 -9.22
N HIS A 103 -6.67 -5.39 -8.63
CA HIS A 103 -6.64 -4.59 -7.40
C HIS A 103 -6.26 -3.12 -7.63
N ARG A 104 -6.28 -2.64 -8.88
CA ARG A 104 -5.80 -1.30 -9.25
C ARG A 104 -6.41 -0.18 -8.40
N GLU A 105 -7.74 -0.21 -8.24
CA GLU A 105 -8.46 0.81 -7.45
C GLU A 105 -8.00 0.87 -5.99
N LEU A 106 -7.69 -0.31 -5.40
CA LEU A 106 -7.18 -0.40 -4.03
C LEU A 106 -5.77 0.21 -3.90
N LEU A 107 -4.88 -0.03 -4.88
CA LEU A 107 -3.55 0.59 -4.90
C LEU A 107 -3.67 2.11 -5.05
N GLU A 108 -4.54 2.59 -5.94
CA GLU A 108 -4.79 4.02 -6.13
C GLU A 108 -5.37 4.69 -4.88
N GLU A 109 -6.27 4.02 -4.15
CA GLU A 109 -6.75 4.51 -2.86
C GLU A 109 -5.65 4.58 -1.80
N ALA A 110 -4.82 3.54 -1.69
CA ALA A 110 -3.70 3.53 -0.76
C ALA A 110 -2.68 4.63 -1.08
N MET A 111 -2.29 4.81 -2.36
CA MET A 111 -1.40 5.91 -2.77
C MET A 111 -2.00 7.29 -2.49
N ARG A 112 -3.31 7.47 -2.67
CA ARG A 112 -3.98 8.71 -2.28
C ARG A 112 -3.89 8.95 -0.78
N GLU A 113 -4.09 7.92 0.04
CA GLU A 113 -3.98 8.02 1.50
C GLU A 113 -2.53 8.35 1.94
N VAL A 114 -1.54 7.71 1.34
CA VAL A 114 -0.12 8.06 1.54
C VAL A 114 0.12 9.54 1.20
N GLY A 115 -0.35 9.99 0.03
CA GLY A 115 -0.18 11.36 -0.43
C GLY A 115 -0.79 12.43 0.50
N ARG A 116 -1.80 12.08 1.33
CA ARG A 116 -2.35 13.01 2.34
C ARG A 116 -1.38 13.30 3.48
N HIS A 117 -0.40 12.43 3.69
CA HIS A 117 0.62 12.55 4.73
C HIS A 117 1.95 13.13 4.21
N MET A 118 2.07 13.31 2.89
CA MET A 118 3.26 13.82 2.24
C MET A 118 3.12 15.31 1.90
N GLY A 119 4.18 16.08 2.16
CA GLY A 119 4.26 17.48 1.75
C GLY A 119 4.64 17.60 0.27
N SER A 120 4.11 18.60 -0.43
CA SER A 120 4.54 18.95 -1.78
C SER A 120 5.38 20.22 -1.78
N LEU A 121 6.37 20.29 -2.67
CA LEU A 121 7.22 21.45 -2.88
C LEU A 121 7.11 21.89 -4.36
N ASP A 122 6.54 23.07 -4.59
CA ASP A 122 6.54 23.73 -5.91
C ASP A 122 7.66 24.78 -5.95
N VAL A 123 8.60 24.63 -6.89
CA VAL A 123 9.72 25.57 -7.04
C VAL A 123 9.60 26.32 -8.36
N ARG A 124 9.51 27.65 -8.28
CA ARG A 124 9.37 28.56 -9.43
C ARG A 124 10.62 29.39 -9.60
N GLY A 125 11.25 29.29 -10.76
CA GLY A 125 12.37 30.14 -11.18
C GLY A 125 11.90 31.22 -12.15
N ASN A 126 12.41 32.44 -12.00
CA ASN A 126 12.18 33.55 -12.94
C ASN A 126 13.33 33.72 -13.95
N VAL A 127 14.33 32.84 -13.92
CA VAL A 127 15.51 32.87 -14.81
C VAL A 127 15.80 31.47 -15.35
N ALA A 128 16.29 31.40 -16.59
CA ALA A 128 16.72 30.15 -17.20
C ALA A 128 17.98 29.61 -16.50
N GLY A 129 18.00 28.31 -16.21
CA GLY A 129 19.16 27.64 -15.59
C GLY A 129 19.27 27.80 -14.07
N ALA A 130 18.22 28.21 -13.37
CA ALA A 130 18.22 28.22 -11.91
C ALA A 130 18.40 26.80 -11.33
N GLU A 131 19.27 26.65 -10.33
CA GLU A 131 19.52 25.39 -9.62
C GLU A 131 18.80 25.37 -8.27
N VAL A 132 18.23 24.22 -7.91
CA VAL A 132 17.66 23.94 -6.59
C VAL A 132 18.47 22.81 -5.98
N ARG A 133 18.96 23.00 -4.75
CA ARG A 133 19.69 21.99 -3.99
C ARG A 133 18.90 21.62 -2.75
N VAL A 134 18.80 20.33 -2.48
CA VAL A 134 18.21 19.79 -1.26
C VAL A 134 19.36 19.18 -0.45
N GLU A 135 19.56 19.69 0.75
CA GLU A 135 20.48 19.09 1.72
C GLU A 135 19.69 18.04 2.51
N ALA A 136 20.24 16.83 2.64
CA ALA A 136 19.62 15.71 3.35
C ALA A 136 20.30 15.47 4.71
#